data_AF-A0A382TD27-F1
#
_entry.id   AF-A0A382TD27-F1
#
_cell.length_a   1.000
_cell.length_b   1.000
_cell.length_c   1.000
_cell.angle_alpha   90.00
_cell.angle_beta   90.00
_cell.angle_gamma   90.00
#
_symmetry.space_group_name_H-M   'P 1'
#
loop_
_entity.id
_entity.type
_entity.pdbx_description
1 polymer ?
#
loop_
_entity_poly.entity_id
_entity_poly.type
_entity_poly.pdbx_seq_one_letter_code
_entity_poly.pdbx_strand_id
1 'polypeptide(L)'
;MKKLLIATSIIAVGIIAISQYMDVEPFDPLEGCESNDELKVVCGFSNPEDLALTPDNNFFIISEYGGQKPIQEVLPGNLVLFHIPSRNKRNLLINYDKNTWGDKSCSREKGEVFAPHGLDLIERNDGKLQLAVVSHLPNERVEMFEIVEGINDWSAIWRGCVSTKEKYYLNDVSLKKDGSFYASHMFDIDLS
;
A
#
# COMPACT_ATOMS: atom_id res chain seq x y z
N MET A 1 58.47 -20.91 18.14
CA MET A 1 58.21 -19.44 18.13
C MET A 1 57.62 -18.95 16.81
N LYS A 2 58.32 -19.05 15.66
CA LYS A 2 57.84 -18.53 14.35
C LYS A 2 56.45 -19.02 13.91
N LYS A 3 56.15 -20.32 14.05
CA LYS A 3 54.83 -20.90 13.71
C LYS A 3 53.69 -20.41 14.63
N LEU A 4 54.00 -20.16 15.91
CA LEU A 4 53.03 -19.65 16.88
C LEU A 4 52.69 -18.19 16.58
N LEU A 5 53.70 -17.37 16.23
CA LEU A 5 53.50 -15.98 15.79
C LEU A 5 52.62 -15.88 14.54
N ILE A 6 52.85 -16.74 13.54
CA ILE A 6 52.05 -16.74 12.29
C ILE A 6 50.59 -17.13 12.58
N ALA A 7 50.36 -18.14 13.42
CA ALA A 7 49.01 -18.55 13.79
C ALA A 7 48.25 -17.45 14.55
N THR A 8 48.90 -16.76 15.49
CA THR A 8 48.29 -15.62 16.20
C THR A 8 47.99 -14.44 15.28
N SER A 9 48.84 -14.17 14.28
CA SER A 9 48.58 -13.09 13.31
C SER A 9 47.40 -13.40 12.40
N ILE A 10 47.23 -14.65 11.95
CA ILE A 10 46.07 -15.04 11.13
C ILE A 10 44.76 -14.93 11.92
N ILE A 11 44.76 -15.36 13.19
CA ILE A 11 43.58 -15.24 14.07
C ILE A 11 43.25 -13.76 14.32
N ALA A 12 44.25 -12.91 14.59
CA ALA A 12 44.04 -11.49 14.80
C ALA A 12 43.48 -10.78 13.55
N VAL A 13 44.00 -11.10 12.36
CA VAL A 13 43.47 -10.57 11.08
C VAL A 13 42.04 -11.06 10.85
N GLY A 14 41.75 -12.33 11.16
CA GLY A 14 40.39 -12.88 11.09
C GLY A 14 39.40 -12.17 12.01
N ILE A 15 39.79 -11.86 13.25
CA ILE A 15 38.95 -11.13 14.21
C ILE A 15 38.69 -9.68 13.74
N ILE A 16 39.70 -8.99 13.21
CA ILE A 16 39.56 -7.62 12.66
C ILE A 16 38.63 -7.62 11.43
N ALA A 17 38.76 -8.62 10.55
CA ALA A 17 37.90 -8.73 9.38
C ALA A 17 36.44 -9.04 9.77
N ILE A 18 36.21 -9.82 10.83
CA ILE A 18 34.87 -10.10 11.36
C ILE A 18 34.29 -8.87 12.05
N SER A 19 35.07 -8.11 12.83
CA SER A 19 34.55 -6.91 13.51
C SER A 19 34.12 -5.82 12.52
N GLN A 20 34.87 -5.64 11.43
CA GLN A 20 34.48 -4.70 10.35
C GLN A 20 33.22 -5.13 9.59
N TYR A 21 32.87 -6.42 9.61
CA TYR A 21 31.66 -6.93 8.98
C TYR A 21 30.43 -6.86 9.90
N MET A 22 30.62 -6.61 11.21
CA MET A 22 29.55 -6.60 12.20
C MET A 22 29.16 -5.21 12.71
N ASP A 23 29.94 -4.17 12.42
CA ASP A 23 29.59 -2.77 12.69
C ASP A 23 28.81 -2.16 11.52
N VAL A 24 27.54 -2.57 11.37
CA VAL A 24 26.59 -1.74 10.63
C VAL A 24 26.14 -0.66 11.62
N GLU A 25 26.74 0.53 11.54
CA GLU A 25 26.20 1.67 12.28
C GLU A 25 24.78 1.94 11.78
N PRO A 26 23.76 1.87 12.66
CA PRO A 26 22.40 2.21 12.26
C PRO A 26 22.39 3.69 11.84
N PHE A 27 21.77 3.97 10.70
CA PHE A 27 21.58 5.35 10.25
C PHE A 27 20.76 6.13 11.28
N ASP A 28 21.02 7.44 11.36
CA ASP A 28 20.31 8.31 12.28
C ASP A 28 18.79 8.21 12.05
N PRO A 29 17.97 8.13 13.12
CA PRO A 29 16.53 8.10 12.98
C PRO A 29 16.03 9.35 12.26
N LEU A 30 14.98 9.20 11.46
CA LEU A 30 14.31 10.34 10.84
C LEU A 30 13.63 11.18 11.92
N GLU A 31 13.92 12.48 11.95
CA GLU A 31 13.22 13.45 12.79
C GLU A 31 12.12 14.14 11.99
N GLY A 32 10.87 13.91 12.37
CA GLY A 32 9.71 14.52 11.72
C GLY A 32 9.63 14.19 10.22
N CYS A 33 9.55 15.23 9.39
CA CYS A 33 9.44 15.10 7.95
C CYS A 33 10.65 15.70 7.22
N GLU A 34 11.84 15.36 7.69
CA GLU A 34 13.10 15.83 7.12
C GLU A 34 13.92 14.67 6.57
N SER A 35 14.59 14.90 5.44
CA SER A 35 15.52 13.91 4.89
C SER A 35 16.83 13.94 5.67
N ASN A 36 17.47 12.78 5.82
CA ASN A 36 18.86 12.70 6.26
C ASN A 36 19.76 12.32 5.06
N ASP A 37 21.00 11.92 5.36
CA ASP A 37 21.98 11.56 4.34
C ASP A 37 21.62 10.25 3.61
N GLU A 38 20.96 9.32 4.30
CA GLU A 38 20.62 7.97 3.81
C GLU A 38 19.20 7.87 3.20
N LEU A 39 18.24 8.57 3.81
CA LEU A 39 16.81 8.47 3.52
C LEU A 39 16.26 9.81 3.03
N LYS A 40 15.55 9.75 1.89
CA LYS A 40 14.80 10.90 1.37
C LYS A 40 13.34 10.77 1.73
N VAL A 41 12.86 11.73 2.51
CA VAL A 41 11.48 11.79 2.97
C VAL A 41 10.65 12.64 2.02
N VAL A 42 9.44 12.17 1.72
CA VAL A 42 8.43 12.92 0.98
C VAL A 42 7.25 13.18 1.91
N CYS A 43 6.94 14.46 2.11
CA CYS A 43 5.91 14.90 3.04
C CYS A 43 4.55 15.10 2.37
N GLY A 44 3.54 15.34 3.21
CA GLY A 44 2.21 15.77 2.76
C GLY A 44 1.23 14.64 2.50
N PHE A 45 1.53 13.42 2.91
CA PHE A 45 0.58 12.29 2.94
C PHE A 45 -0.11 12.20 4.29
N SER A 46 -1.33 11.66 4.30
CA SER A 46 -2.05 11.29 5.52
C SER A 46 -2.02 9.78 5.70
N ASN A 47 -1.20 9.26 6.62
CA ASN A 47 -1.06 7.83 6.90
C ASN A 47 -0.99 6.96 5.61
N PRO A 48 0.01 7.15 4.74
CA PRO A 48 0.16 6.31 3.55
C PRO A 48 0.44 4.87 4.00
N GLU A 49 -0.52 3.97 3.82
CA GLU A 49 -0.44 2.62 4.39
C GLU A 49 0.02 1.57 3.37
N ASP A 50 -0.55 1.63 2.16
CA ASP A 50 -0.19 0.70 1.08
C ASP A 50 -0.11 1.41 -0.29
N LEU A 51 0.59 0.79 -1.23
CA LEU A 51 0.90 1.37 -2.55
C LEU A 51 1.00 0.34 -3.68
N ALA A 52 0.62 0.76 -4.88
CA ALA A 52 0.76 0.00 -6.11
C ALA A 52 1.42 0.83 -7.21
N LEU A 53 2.33 0.20 -7.96
CA LEU A 53 3.04 0.82 -9.08
C LEU A 53 2.20 0.77 -10.37
N THR A 54 2.07 1.90 -11.06
CA THR A 54 1.40 1.95 -12.37
C THR A 54 2.25 1.30 -13.46
N PRO A 55 1.65 0.78 -14.55
CA PRO A 55 2.40 0.07 -15.60
C PRO A 55 3.50 0.89 -16.30
N ASP A 56 3.38 2.22 -16.32
CA ASP A 56 4.39 3.14 -16.86
C ASP A 56 5.60 3.35 -15.92
N ASN A 57 5.54 2.81 -14.70
CA ASN A 57 6.51 2.95 -13.61
C ASN A 57 6.75 4.40 -13.13
N ASN A 58 5.87 5.33 -13.46
CA ASN A 58 6.04 6.74 -13.07
C ASN A 58 5.18 7.13 -11.87
N PHE A 59 4.18 6.34 -11.49
CA PHE A 59 3.28 6.67 -10.40
C PHE A 59 3.10 5.53 -9.40
N PHE A 60 3.00 5.91 -8.12
CA PHE A 60 2.33 5.08 -7.13
C PHE A 60 0.89 5.54 -6.97
N ILE A 61 -0.04 4.60 -6.90
CA ILE A 61 -1.35 4.78 -6.29
C ILE A 61 -1.19 4.42 -4.82
N ILE A 62 -1.56 5.31 -3.91
CA ILE A 62 -1.32 5.15 -2.46
C ILE A 62 -2.64 5.32 -1.71
N SER A 63 -2.91 4.45 -0.75
CA SER A 63 -4.02 4.59 0.22
C SER A 63 -3.62 5.49 1.38
N GLU A 64 -4.41 6.54 1.62
CA GLU A 64 -4.30 7.35 2.83
C GLU A 64 -5.26 6.78 3.90
N TYR A 65 -4.71 6.01 4.84
CA TYR A 65 -5.46 5.21 5.79
C TYR A 65 -6.12 6.04 6.90
N GLY A 66 -7.42 5.81 7.07
CA GLY A 66 -8.28 6.53 7.99
C GLY A 66 -8.55 5.84 9.33
N GLY A 67 -8.00 4.64 9.56
CA GLY A 67 -8.34 3.81 10.72
C GLY A 67 -9.36 2.71 10.41
N GLN A 68 -9.54 1.80 11.36
CA GLN A 68 -10.42 0.64 11.23
C GLN A 68 -11.07 0.27 12.56
N LYS A 69 -12.37 -0.05 12.53
CA LYS A 69 -13.09 -0.61 13.69
C LYS A 69 -12.72 -2.08 13.91
N PRO A 70 -12.78 -2.59 15.15
CA PRO A 70 -13.13 -1.88 16.38
C PRO A 70 -11.91 -1.23 17.07
N ILE A 71 -10.70 -1.37 16.50
CA ILE A 71 -9.45 -0.88 17.09
C ILE A 71 -9.50 0.63 17.32
N GLN A 72 -10.00 1.38 16.34
CA GLN A 72 -10.11 2.83 16.42
C GLN A 72 -11.29 3.37 15.62
N GLU A 73 -11.57 4.66 15.78
CA GLU A 73 -12.51 5.38 14.92
C GLU A 73 -12.00 5.37 13.47
N VAL A 74 -12.94 5.26 12.52
CA VAL A 74 -12.66 5.30 11.08
C VAL A 74 -12.94 6.69 10.57
N LEU A 75 -11.89 7.37 10.14
CA LEU A 75 -11.95 8.67 9.47
C LEU A 75 -11.93 8.49 7.95
N PRO A 76 -12.46 9.46 7.19
CA PRO A 76 -12.29 9.47 5.74
C PRO A 76 -10.81 9.56 5.34
N GLY A 77 -10.46 8.86 4.27
CA GLY A 77 -9.16 8.91 3.60
C GLY A 77 -9.30 9.10 2.10
N ASN A 78 -8.18 9.00 1.37
CA ASN A 78 -8.15 9.20 -0.08
C ASN A 78 -7.27 8.17 -0.77
N LEU A 79 -7.50 7.98 -2.07
CA LEU A 79 -6.46 7.46 -2.96
C LEU A 79 -5.73 8.63 -3.58
N VAL A 80 -4.41 8.57 -3.57
CA VAL A 80 -3.54 9.61 -4.14
C VAL A 80 -2.62 9.01 -5.18
N LEU A 81 -2.28 9.82 -6.19
CA LEU A 81 -1.21 9.55 -7.13
C LEU A 81 0.05 10.28 -6.67
N PHE A 82 1.15 9.55 -6.61
CA PHE A 82 2.47 10.09 -6.38
C PHE A 82 3.33 9.90 -7.64
N HIS A 83 3.69 11.00 -8.30
CA HIS A 83 4.60 10.97 -9.43
C HIS A 83 6.03 10.76 -8.93
N ILE A 84 6.61 9.59 -9.20
CA ILE A 84 7.92 9.17 -8.69
C ILE A 84 9.04 10.11 -9.14
N PRO A 85 9.18 10.47 -10.43
CA PRO A 85 10.28 11.33 -10.88
C PRO A 85 10.24 12.75 -10.29
N SER A 86 9.08 13.40 -10.28
CA SER A 86 8.96 14.77 -9.81
C SER A 86 8.58 14.90 -8.33
N ARG A 87 8.32 13.78 -7.66
CA ARG A 87 7.88 13.67 -6.26
C ARG A 87 6.61 14.48 -5.94
N ASN A 88 5.69 14.57 -6.89
CA ASN A 88 4.46 15.34 -6.72
C ASN A 88 3.28 14.44 -6.35
N LYS A 89 2.58 14.79 -5.27
CA LYS A 89 1.32 14.17 -4.85
C LYS A 89 0.12 14.90 -5.48
N ARG A 90 -0.91 14.15 -5.87
CA ARG A 90 -2.26 14.67 -6.17
C ARG A 90 -3.32 13.62 -5.82
N ASN A 91 -4.56 14.04 -5.65
CA ASN A 91 -5.66 13.10 -5.45
C ASN A 91 -5.92 12.30 -6.74
N LEU A 92 -6.18 11.00 -6.61
CA LEU A 92 -6.63 10.18 -7.73
C LEU A 92 -8.08 10.57 -8.06
N LEU A 93 -8.33 11.00 -9.30
CA LEU A 93 -9.67 11.34 -9.74
C LEU A 93 -10.50 10.07 -9.90
N ILE A 94 -11.64 10.00 -9.20
CA ILE A 94 -12.56 8.86 -9.24
C ILE A 94 -13.86 9.26 -9.96
N ASN A 95 -14.11 8.59 -11.08
CA ASN A 95 -15.40 8.57 -11.78
C ASN A 95 -16.21 7.34 -11.37
N TYR A 96 -17.50 7.30 -11.70
CA TYR A 96 -18.41 6.24 -11.27
C TYR A 96 -19.18 5.70 -12.48
N ASP A 97 -19.24 4.39 -12.61
CA ASP A 97 -20.00 3.71 -13.65
C ASP A 97 -20.76 2.50 -13.06
N LYS A 98 -21.44 1.74 -13.90
CA LYS A 98 -22.24 0.58 -13.49
C LYS A 98 -21.38 -0.47 -12.79
N ASN A 99 -21.93 -1.01 -11.70
CA ASN A 99 -21.36 -2.15 -11.02
C ASN A 99 -21.39 -3.37 -11.96
N THR A 100 -20.22 -3.75 -12.45
CA THR A 100 -20.01 -4.88 -13.35
C THR A 100 -18.95 -5.85 -12.85
N TRP A 101 -18.21 -5.50 -11.78
CA TRP A 101 -17.12 -6.31 -11.23
C TRP A 101 -17.41 -6.90 -9.85
N GLY A 102 -18.28 -6.26 -9.05
CA GLY A 102 -18.55 -6.66 -7.67
C GLY A 102 -19.84 -7.46 -7.48
N ASP A 103 -20.30 -7.54 -6.22
CA ASP A 103 -21.61 -8.08 -5.86
C ASP A 103 -22.71 -7.18 -6.45
N LYS A 104 -23.70 -7.78 -7.12
CA LYS A 104 -24.78 -7.04 -7.82
C LYS A 104 -25.59 -6.10 -6.93
N SER A 105 -25.67 -6.38 -5.62
CA SER A 105 -26.36 -5.53 -4.65
C SER A 105 -25.51 -4.38 -4.10
N CYS A 106 -24.21 -4.39 -4.39
CA CYS A 106 -23.30 -3.36 -3.92
C CYS A 106 -23.41 -2.12 -4.79
N SER A 107 -23.45 -0.95 -4.15
CA SER A 107 -23.56 0.35 -4.82
C SER A 107 -22.74 1.38 -4.10
N ARG A 108 -22.30 2.40 -4.83
CA ARG A 108 -21.61 3.56 -4.29
C ARG A 108 -22.18 4.83 -4.89
N GLU A 109 -22.53 5.78 -4.04
CA GLU A 109 -22.98 7.10 -4.48
C GLU A 109 -21.79 8.03 -4.73
N LYS A 110 -21.94 8.97 -5.66
CA LYS A 110 -20.92 9.99 -5.91
C LYS A 110 -20.79 10.87 -4.66
N GLY A 111 -19.59 10.95 -4.11
CA GLY A 111 -19.30 11.74 -2.90
C GLY A 111 -19.54 10.98 -1.59
N GLU A 112 -19.91 9.69 -1.66
CA GLU A 112 -19.88 8.81 -0.49
C GLU A 112 -18.47 8.80 0.11
N VAL A 113 -18.39 8.85 1.44
CA VAL A 113 -17.11 8.82 2.17
C VAL A 113 -16.36 7.52 1.92
N PHE A 114 -15.04 7.60 1.95
CA PHE A 114 -14.14 6.52 1.59
C PHE A 114 -13.04 6.42 2.64
N ALA A 115 -12.65 5.21 3.04
CA ALA A 115 -11.58 5.00 4.03
C ALA A 115 -10.71 3.83 3.56
N PRO A 116 -9.75 4.08 2.65
CA PRO A 116 -8.92 3.03 2.05
C PRO A 116 -7.89 2.47 3.04
N HIS A 117 -7.48 1.23 2.82
CA HIS A 117 -6.45 0.50 3.57
C HIS A 117 -5.55 -0.24 2.56
N GLY A 118 -5.39 -1.57 2.64
CA GLY A 118 -4.63 -2.34 1.64
C GLY A 118 -5.23 -2.31 0.24
N LEU A 119 -4.37 -2.42 -0.77
CA LEU A 119 -4.74 -2.34 -2.18
C LEU A 119 -3.87 -3.24 -3.08
N ASP A 120 -4.43 -3.63 -4.23
CA ASP A 120 -3.67 -4.35 -5.26
C ASP A 120 -4.10 -3.91 -6.66
N LEU A 121 -3.15 -3.87 -7.58
CA LEU A 121 -3.33 -3.44 -8.97
C LEU A 121 -2.80 -4.51 -9.93
N ILE A 122 -3.68 -5.04 -10.77
CA ILE A 122 -3.28 -5.97 -11.83
C ILE A 122 -3.88 -5.59 -13.18
N GLU A 123 -3.30 -6.13 -14.25
CA GLU A 123 -3.98 -6.24 -15.54
C GLU A 123 -4.79 -7.54 -15.58
N ARG A 124 -6.11 -7.41 -15.81
CA ARG A 124 -7.04 -8.53 -15.97
C ARG A 124 -6.84 -9.25 -17.31
N ASN A 125 -7.45 -10.44 -17.44
CA ASN A 125 -7.47 -11.21 -18.69
C ASN A 125 -8.16 -10.48 -19.85
N ASP A 126 -9.03 -9.51 -19.56
CA ASP A 126 -9.69 -8.66 -20.57
C ASP A 126 -8.90 -7.38 -20.89
N GLY A 127 -7.66 -7.26 -20.39
CA GLY A 127 -6.75 -6.14 -20.67
C GLY A 127 -7.03 -4.87 -19.86
N LYS A 128 -8.03 -4.90 -18.96
CA LYS A 128 -8.32 -3.76 -18.08
C LYS A 128 -7.46 -3.80 -16.84
N LEU A 129 -6.96 -2.63 -16.42
CA LEU A 129 -6.30 -2.49 -15.14
C LEU A 129 -7.35 -2.43 -14.03
N GLN A 130 -7.28 -3.36 -13.08
CA GLN A 130 -8.16 -3.41 -11.93
C GLN A 130 -7.35 -3.10 -10.68
N LEU A 131 -7.75 -2.04 -9.98
CA LEU A 131 -7.38 -1.76 -8.61
C LEU A 131 -8.47 -2.30 -7.68
N ALA A 132 -8.10 -3.14 -6.73
CA ALA A 132 -8.94 -3.48 -5.59
C ALA A 132 -8.43 -2.73 -4.36
N VAL A 133 -9.34 -2.23 -3.54
CA VAL A 133 -8.99 -1.44 -2.36
C VAL A 133 -9.88 -1.88 -1.21
N VAL A 134 -9.29 -2.30 -0.10
CA VAL A 134 -10.02 -2.48 1.15
C VAL A 134 -10.53 -1.11 1.62
N SER A 135 -11.81 -1.03 1.95
CA SER A 135 -12.44 0.19 2.49
C SER A 135 -13.24 -0.11 3.75
N HIS A 136 -13.03 0.73 4.76
CA HIS A 136 -13.74 0.66 6.04
C HIS A 136 -14.97 1.56 6.11
N LEU A 137 -15.21 2.37 5.06
CA LEU A 137 -16.40 3.21 4.95
C LEU A 137 -17.10 3.10 3.60
N PRO A 138 -18.44 3.25 3.59
CA PRO A 138 -19.31 3.34 4.78
C PRO A 138 -19.61 2.00 5.48
N ASN A 139 -19.15 0.89 4.92
CA ASN A 139 -19.16 -0.42 5.55
C ASN A 139 -17.93 -1.20 5.09
N GLU A 140 -17.59 -2.26 5.82
CA GLU A 140 -16.42 -3.07 5.48
C GLU A 140 -16.61 -3.78 4.14
N ARG A 141 -15.72 -3.48 3.19
CA ARG A 141 -15.80 -4.01 1.83
C ARG A 141 -14.48 -3.93 1.08
N VAL A 142 -14.42 -4.64 -0.03
CA VAL A 142 -13.44 -4.39 -1.11
C VAL A 142 -14.13 -3.57 -2.20
N GLU A 143 -13.59 -2.40 -2.50
CA GLU A 143 -13.97 -1.54 -3.62
C GLU A 143 -13.13 -1.89 -4.85
N MET A 144 -13.72 -1.81 -6.05
CA MET A 144 -13.05 -2.17 -7.30
C MET A 144 -13.11 -1.01 -8.29
N PHE A 145 -11.95 -0.65 -8.82
CA PHE A 145 -11.79 0.46 -9.75
C PHE A 145 -11.05 0.02 -11.01
N GLU A 146 -11.53 0.45 -12.17
CA GLU A 146 -10.75 0.41 -13.41
C GLU A 146 -9.78 1.59 -13.42
N ILE A 147 -8.50 1.31 -13.56
CA ILE A 147 -7.47 2.34 -13.70
C ILE A 147 -7.29 2.66 -15.18
N VAL A 148 -7.47 3.93 -15.53
CA VAL A 148 -7.46 4.41 -16.91
C VAL A 148 -6.30 5.38 -17.09
N GLU A 149 -5.46 5.07 -18.07
CA GLU A 149 -4.36 5.93 -18.50
C GLU A 149 -4.89 7.16 -19.25
N GLY A 150 -4.43 8.33 -18.86
CA GLY A 150 -4.65 9.60 -19.54
C GLY A 150 -3.37 10.13 -20.18
N ILE A 151 -3.40 11.40 -20.62
CA ILE A 151 -2.19 12.07 -21.12
C ILE A 151 -1.29 12.40 -19.92
N ASN A 152 -0.27 11.57 -19.67
CA ASN A 152 0.69 11.68 -18.55
C ASN A 152 0.04 11.65 -17.15
N ASP A 153 -1.11 10.99 -17.01
CA ASP A 153 -1.85 10.91 -15.75
C ASP A 153 -2.65 9.60 -15.68
N TRP A 154 -3.24 9.33 -14.51
CA TRP A 154 -4.09 8.19 -14.24
C TRP A 154 -5.40 8.65 -13.60
N SER A 155 -6.48 7.94 -13.90
CA SER A 155 -7.77 8.13 -13.24
C SER A 155 -8.40 6.79 -12.91
N ALA A 156 -9.38 6.81 -12.02
CA ALA A 156 -10.13 5.62 -11.64
C ALA A 156 -11.58 5.73 -12.09
N ILE A 157 -12.17 4.60 -12.47
CA ILE A 157 -13.61 4.42 -12.65
C ILE A 157 -14.06 3.36 -11.67
N TRP A 158 -14.94 3.70 -10.74
CA TRP A 158 -15.55 2.72 -9.86
C TRP A 158 -16.40 1.72 -10.67
N ARG A 159 -16.16 0.42 -10.45
CA ARG A 159 -16.76 -0.69 -11.19
C ARG A 159 -17.50 -1.70 -10.32
N GLY A 160 -17.48 -1.55 -8.99
CA GLY A 160 -18.23 -2.40 -8.08
C GLY A 160 -17.59 -2.52 -6.71
N CYS A 161 -18.27 -3.26 -5.83
CA CYS A 161 -17.74 -3.62 -4.52
C CYS A 161 -18.25 -4.97 -4.05
N VAL A 162 -17.57 -5.54 -3.05
CA VAL A 162 -17.99 -6.75 -2.33
C VAL A 162 -17.93 -6.46 -0.83
N SER A 163 -19.10 -6.37 -0.18
CA SER A 163 -19.20 -6.12 1.27
C SER A 163 -19.05 -7.42 2.07
N THR A 164 -18.40 -7.33 3.22
CA THR A 164 -18.34 -8.43 4.19
C THR A 164 -19.62 -8.53 5.04
N LYS A 165 -20.53 -7.55 4.90
CA LYS A 165 -21.71 -7.36 5.78
C LYS A 165 -21.31 -7.24 7.25
N GLU A 166 -20.20 -6.54 7.51
CA GLU A 166 -19.65 -6.31 8.86
C GLU A 166 -19.25 -7.60 9.60
N LYS A 167 -18.98 -8.69 8.86
CA LYS A 167 -18.58 -9.97 9.47
C LYS A 167 -17.08 -10.13 9.63
N TYR A 168 -16.32 -9.43 8.82
CA TYR A 168 -14.87 -9.50 8.76
C TYR A 168 -14.30 -8.10 8.80
N TYR A 169 -13.09 -8.00 9.31
CA TYR A 169 -12.24 -6.81 9.34
C TYR A 169 -11.04 -7.07 8.45
N LEU A 170 -11.06 -6.48 7.27
CA LEU A 170 -10.11 -6.72 6.20
C LEU A 170 -8.85 -5.87 6.41
N ASN A 171 -7.68 -6.38 6.05
CA ASN A 171 -6.46 -5.55 5.99
C ASN A 171 -6.11 -5.26 4.54
N ASP A 172 -5.91 -6.34 3.78
CA ASP A 172 -5.32 -6.30 2.47
C ASP A 172 -6.05 -7.24 1.50
N VAL A 173 -5.84 -7.02 0.20
CA VAL A 173 -6.48 -7.72 -0.90
C VAL A 173 -5.44 -8.10 -1.95
N SER A 174 -5.58 -9.28 -2.56
CA SER A 174 -4.76 -9.69 -3.70
C SER A 174 -5.63 -10.21 -4.84
N LEU A 175 -5.42 -9.67 -6.03
CA LEU A 175 -6.20 -9.91 -7.23
C LEU A 175 -5.65 -11.06 -8.08
N LYS A 176 -6.58 -11.78 -8.71
CA LYS A 176 -6.32 -12.71 -9.81
C LYS A 176 -6.75 -12.09 -11.12
N LYS A 177 -6.10 -12.48 -12.22
CA LYS A 177 -6.39 -11.95 -13.57
C LYS A 177 -7.82 -12.18 -14.07
N ASP A 178 -8.56 -13.13 -13.49
CA ASP A 178 -9.98 -13.34 -13.79
C ASP A 178 -10.92 -12.36 -13.07
N GLY A 179 -10.40 -11.51 -12.19
CA GLY A 179 -11.14 -10.56 -11.38
C GLY A 179 -11.56 -11.06 -10.00
N SER A 180 -11.32 -12.34 -9.69
CA SER A 180 -11.46 -12.85 -8.33
C SER A 180 -10.32 -12.33 -7.45
N PHE A 181 -10.50 -12.39 -6.14
CA PHE A 181 -9.49 -11.91 -5.19
C PHE A 181 -9.48 -12.76 -3.92
N TYR A 182 -8.37 -12.68 -3.19
CA TYR A 182 -8.24 -13.09 -1.79
C TYR A 182 -8.19 -11.84 -0.93
N ALA A 183 -8.67 -11.91 0.30
CA ALA A 183 -8.53 -10.84 1.27
C ALA A 183 -8.10 -11.41 2.62
N SER A 184 -7.25 -10.67 3.33
CA SER A 184 -6.84 -11.02 4.69
C SER A 184 -7.84 -10.47 5.69
N HIS A 185 -8.12 -11.24 6.75
CA HIS A 185 -8.95 -10.85 7.87
C HIS A 185 -8.08 -10.77 9.12
N MET A 186 -8.04 -9.60 9.77
CA MET A 186 -7.01 -9.28 10.77
C MET A 186 -7.21 -9.92 12.13
N PHE A 187 -8.44 -9.97 12.61
CA PHE A 187 -8.75 -10.36 13.98
C PHE A 187 -10.19 -10.84 14.07
N ASP A 188 -10.43 -11.83 14.92
CA ASP A 188 -11.78 -12.28 15.24
C ASP A 188 -12.58 -11.15 15.92
N ILE A 189 -13.91 -11.21 15.79
CA ILE A 189 -14.84 -10.25 16.41
C ILE A 189 -14.74 -10.23 17.95
N ASP A 190 -14.30 -11.34 18.56
CA ASP A 190 -14.09 -11.45 20.01
C ASP A 190 -12.76 -10.80 20.43
N LEU A 191 -12.62 -9.49 20.18
CA LEU A 191 -11.68 -8.64 20.90
C LEU A 191 -12.26 -8.32 22.29
N SER A 192 -12.43 -9.36 23.11
CA SER A 192 -12.80 -9.27 24.53
C SER A 192 -11.57 -9.13 25.41
#